data_AF-A0A183CG53-F1
#
_entry.id   AF-A0A183CG53-F1
#
_cell.length_a   1.000
_cell.length_b   1.000
_cell.length_c   1.000
_cell.angle_alpha   90.00
_cell.angle_beta   90.00
_cell.angle_gamma   90.00
#
_symmetry.space_group_name_H-M   'P 1'
#
loop_
_entity.id
_entity.type
_entity.pdbx_description
1 polymer ?
#
loop_
_entity_poly.entity_id
_entity_poly.type
_entity_poly.pdbx_seq_one_letter_code
_entity_poly.pdbx_strand_id
1 'polypeptide(L)'
;MLVSAFFLIILCTFFEVGEMTDLGQNAISAVQNSPQIRHNAFDQMATSSRQQPFRNELYGGTSSNVENEEIYPTQNTARNRGFKVGRGKGIKRQQQQPQRGPIGMAMLYIIMLVSMLVPQIPQNLMIQNNNKFMPIKPQIRAYGNGYECNFRYKMPANSNVKNVKIWGTMESTKRHMLLLVDKEIESCQTEELEEQGTVAYCDTKVRIEPEQLAQLQRMTVGEAIDAVFRGDAYDDGDAFRQQNLAASSAMPPPYGRLTVSGNKLIGQSGQIVQLTGMSLFWSQWNERFWNSMTVKKLKCDWHVNVIRAPLGVENAGGYLQNPLVELRQLRNVIDACIEWGVYVVVDWHYTSDREYTTKAVEFFTAIAQKYRGVPNLIYEGWNEAVSLSWSQMVPYHLKIIKAIRDNTDNVIICGTPSYDMSLGGPLANPIGEKNIMYTFHWYAADGGGNGNGGNGGDDQFLSRAKAAYSDGLPLFCTEYGLASGGENKALNKKQAQKWWQWMNDAKISHINWCIWDEQNNGNPIIKGTTPEELGFDYVLTEDGRIVKGMLLERNPESTCPL
;
A
#
# COMPACT_ATOMS: atom_id res chain seq x y z
N MET A 1 -13.82 24.50 35.32
CA MET A 1 -12.47 25.09 35.15
C MET A 1 -11.39 24.51 36.07
N LEU A 2 -11.70 23.87 37.21
CA LEU A 2 -10.67 23.25 38.09
C LEU A 2 -10.29 21.79 37.75
N VAL A 3 -11.05 21.10 36.90
CA VAL A 3 -10.75 19.71 36.47
C VAL A 3 -9.78 19.67 35.28
N SER A 4 -9.69 20.76 34.50
CA SER A 4 -8.80 20.84 33.32
C SER A 4 -7.33 21.12 33.69
N ALA A 5 -7.06 21.71 34.85
CA ALA A 5 -5.69 21.95 35.32
C ALA A 5 -5.02 20.68 35.87
N PHE A 6 -5.81 19.74 36.41
CA PHE A 6 -5.29 18.47 36.94
C PHE A 6 -4.82 17.50 35.85
N PHE A 7 -5.42 17.55 34.66
CA PHE A 7 -5.05 16.66 33.54
C PHE A 7 -3.78 17.09 32.80
N LEU A 8 -3.40 18.38 32.86
CA LEU A 8 -2.13 18.84 32.29
C LEU A 8 -0.92 18.38 33.12
N ILE A 9 -1.09 18.22 34.44
CA ILE A 9 -0.01 17.80 35.35
C ILE A 9 0.28 16.30 35.22
N ILE A 10 -0.72 15.47 34.93
CA ILE A 10 -0.56 14.01 34.77
C ILE A 10 0.09 13.65 33.42
N LEU A 11 -0.12 14.44 32.36
CA LEU A 11 0.54 14.21 31.06
C LEU A 11 2.00 14.71 31.03
N CYS A 12 2.36 15.70 31.85
CA CYS A 12 3.75 16.18 31.96
C CYS A 12 4.63 15.36 32.92
N THR A 13 4.06 14.52 33.79
CA THR A 13 4.83 13.70 34.75
C THR A 13 5.22 12.31 34.23
N PHE A 14 4.79 11.92 33.03
CA PHE A 14 5.22 10.67 32.40
C PHE A 14 6.44 10.81 31.48
N PHE A 15 7.02 12.01 31.35
CA PHE A 15 8.20 12.27 30.52
C PHE A 15 9.49 12.58 31.29
N GLU A 16 9.47 12.61 32.63
CA GLU A 16 10.68 12.72 33.44
C GLU A 16 10.65 11.73 34.61
N VAL A 17 11.85 11.28 34.99
CA VAL A 17 12.22 10.40 36.10
C VAL A 17 12.30 8.90 35.78
N GLY A 18 13.48 8.53 35.28
CA GLY A 18 14.11 7.28 35.68
C GLY A 18 14.65 7.37 37.12
N GLU A 19 14.76 6.19 37.74
CA GLU A 19 15.39 5.85 39.02
C GLU A 19 14.61 6.00 40.35
N MET A 20 14.83 4.96 41.18
CA MET A 20 14.65 4.81 42.64
C MET A 20 13.34 4.23 43.22
N THR A 21 13.37 2.89 43.34
CA THR A 21 13.18 2.02 44.53
C THR A 21 12.43 2.49 45.79
N ASP A 22 11.62 1.54 46.29
CA ASP A 22 11.22 1.24 47.68
C ASP A 22 10.42 2.30 48.46
N LEU A 23 9.16 1.95 48.79
CA LEU A 23 8.58 2.05 50.13
C LEU A 23 7.18 1.40 50.12
N GLY A 24 7.09 0.27 50.79
CA GLY A 24 5.86 -0.49 50.96
C GLY A 24 5.01 -0.08 52.17
N GLN A 25 3.86 -0.76 52.23
CA GLN A 25 3.06 -1.06 53.42
C GLN A 25 2.42 0.12 54.16
N ASN A 26 1.08 0.23 54.06
CA ASN A 26 0.15 0.03 55.18
C ASN A 26 -1.26 0.47 54.79
N ALA A 27 -2.20 -0.48 54.73
CA ALA A 27 -3.58 -0.37 55.25
C ALA A 27 -4.41 -1.57 54.79
N ILE A 28 -4.33 -2.67 55.55
CA ILE A 28 -5.40 -3.68 55.63
C ILE A 28 -6.01 -3.54 57.02
N SER A 29 -7.32 -3.27 57.12
CA SER A 29 -8.24 -3.96 58.04
C SER A 29 -9.59 -3.23 58.14
N ALA A 30 -10.64 -3.86 57.62
CA ALA A 30 -11.95 -3.93 58.24
C ALA A 30 -12.70 -5.13 57.63
N VAL A 31 -13.00 -6.12 58.45
CA VAL A 31 -13.63 -7.40 58.10
C VAL A 31 -15.01 -7.48 58.76
N GLN A 32 -15.89 -8.29 58.17
CA GLN A 32 -17.09 -8.99 58.72
C GLN A 32 -18.42 -8.25 58.48
N ASN A 33 -19.51 -8.84 57.94
CA ASN A 33 -20.11 -10.17 58.18
C ASN A 33 -21.17 -10.61 57.11
N SER A 34 -21.12 -11.90 56.67
CA SER A 34 -22.21 -12.90 56.41
C SER A 34 -23.32 -12.71 55.32
N PRO A 35 -24.11 -13.76 54.92
CA PRO A 35 -23.74 -15.03 54.27
C PRO A 35 -24.72 -15.49 53.12
N GLN A 36 -24.48 -16.68 52.54
CA GLN A 36 -25.41 -17.60 51.82
C GLN A 36 -25.51 -17.59 50.27
N ILE A 37 -24.66 -18.45 49.68
CA ILE A 37 -24.85 -19.51 48.66
C ILE A 37 -26.27 -19.75 48.08
N ARG A 38 -26.39 -19.84 46.74
CA ARG A 38 -26.89 -21.02 45.96
C ARG A 38 -26.86 -20.75 44.44
N HIS A 39 -26.16 -21.58 43.68
CA HIS A 39 -26.79 -22.38 42.60
C HIS A 39 -25.85 -23.51 42.13
N ASN A 40 -26.46 -24.70 42.04
CA ASN A 40 -25.86 -25.97 41.67
C ASN A 40 -25.59 -26.08 40.17
N ALA A 41 -24.52 -26.82 39.87
CA ALA A 41 -24.25 -27.48 38.60
C ALA A 41 -25.06 -28.78 38.47
N PHE A 42 -25.34 -29.17 37.23
CA PHE A 42 -25.47 -30.54 36.70
C PHE A 42 -25.28 -30.42 35.17
N ASP A 43 -24.70 -31.32 34.38
CA ASP A 43 -23.79 -32.47 34.57
C ASP A 43 -23.56 -33.11 33.19
N GLN A 44 -22.68 -34.11 33.15
CA GLN A 44 -22.52 -35.18 32.14
C GLN A 44 -21.60 -34.94 30.93
N MET A 45 -20.81 -35.91 30.48
CA MET A 45 -20.03 -37.02 31.07
C MET A 45 -19.30 -37.64 29.87
N ALA A 46 -18.04 -38.02 30.04
CA ALA A 46 -17.28 -38.81 29.08
C ALA A 46 -16.87 -40.16 29.70
N THR A 47 -17.08 -41.26 28.98
CA THR A 47 -16.47 -42.60 29.14
C THR A 47 -16.83 -43.39 27.86
N SER A 48 -16.07 -44.28 27.22
CA SER A 48 -14.76 -44.92 27.45
C SER A 48 -14.42 -45.87 26.26
N SER A 49 -13.21 -46.50 26.31
CA SER A 49 -12.74 -47.77 25.67
C SER A 49 -11.84 -47.63 24.41
N ARG A 50 -10.50 -47.88 24.51
CA ARG A 50 -9.68 -49.13 24.39
C ARG A 50 -9.52 -49.65 22.94
N GLN A 51 -8.33 -49.53 22.31
CA GLN A 51 -7.24 -50.54 22.14
C GLN A 51 -7.73 -51.89 21.52
N GLN A 52 -7.17 -52.53 20.47
CA GLN A 52 -5.78 -52.66 19.92
C GLN A 52 -5.85 -53.54 18.60
N PRO A 53 -4.78 -54.08 17.97
CA PRO A 53 -4.31 -53.78 16.59
C PRO A 53 -4.43 -54.93 15.54
N PHE A 54 -3.96 -54.69 14.31
CA PHE A 54 -3.61 -55.73 13.32
C PHE A 54 -2.12 -55.70 12.96
N ARG A 55 -1.60 -56.88 12.60
CA ARG A 55 -0.19 -57.32 12.58
C ARG A 55 0.22 -57.82 11.18
N ASN A 56 1.54 -58.04 11.02
CA ASN A 56 2.30 -58.88 10.05
C ASN A 56 2.71 -58.20 8.71
N GLU A 57 3.89 -58.43 8.10
CA GLU A 57 5.13 -59.25 8.30
C GLU A 57 6.12 -58.80 7.16
N LEU A 58 7.40 -58.49 7.39
CA LEU A 58 8.66 -59.31 7.38
C LEU A 58 9.42 -59.48 6.04
N TYR A 59 10.76 -59.61 6.18
CA TYR A 59 11.91 -59.80 5.25
C TYR A 59 12.69 -58.53 4.81
N GLY A 60 14.00 -58.34 5.02
CA GLY A 60 15.06 -59.12 5.69
C GLY A 60 16.43 -59.02 4.97
N GLY A 61 17.48 -58.55 5.68
CA GLY A 61 18.93 -58.82 5.44
C GLY A 61 19.68 -57.89 4.46
N THR A 62 20.95 -57.45 4.64
CA THR A 62 22.05 -57.84 5.56
C THR A 62 23.15 -56.74 5.63
N SER A 63 23.78 -56.67 6.82
CA SER A 63 25.12 -56.20 7.30
C SER A 63 26.26 -55.89 6.29
N SER A 64 27.37 -55.16 6.58
CA SER A 64 28.23 -55.10 7.79
C SER A 64 29.37 -54.05 7.68
N ASN A 65 30.04 -53.79 8.83
CA ASN A 65 31.39 -53.23 9.11
C ASN A 65 31.47 -51.70 9.36
N VAL A 66 31.62 -51.18 10.59
CA VAL A 66 32.68 -51.30 11.63
C VAL A 66 33.99 -50.63 11.22
N GLU A 67 34.33 -49.51 11.88
CA GLU A 67 35.58 -49.33 12.65
C GLU A 67 35.56 -48.04 13.51
N ASN A 68 36.16 -48.17 14.70
CA ASN A 68 36.32 -47.18 15.77
C ASN A 68 37.66 -46.45 15.64
N GLU A 69 37.83 -45.30 16.32
CA GLU A 69 39.06 -44.88 17.04
C GLU A 69 38.73 -43.63 17.91
N GLU A 70 38.66 -43.74 19.25
CA GLU A 70 39.68 -43.40 20.28
C GLU A 70 40.07 -41.89 20.32
N ILE A 71 39.64 -41.06 21.27
CA ILE A 71 39.98 -40.89 22.72
C ILE A 71 41.46 -40.54 23.00
N TYR A 72 41.72 -39.36 23.61
CA TYR A 72 42.45 -39.15 24.88
C TYR A 72 42.53 -37.64 25.29
N PRO A 73 42.84 -37.28 26.57
CA PRO A 73 42.15 -36.23 27.34
C PRO A 73 43.13 -35.23 28.01
N THR A 74 42.65 -34.34 28.88
CA THR A 74 43.43 -33.87 30.05
C THR A 74 42.53 -33.49 31.22
N GLN A 75 42.93 -33.96 32.42
CA GLN A 75 42.34 -33.68 33.73
C GLN A 75 43.13 -32.60 34.48
N ASN A 76 42.47 -31.89 35.41
CA ASN A 76 43.00 -31.37 36.68
C ASN A 76 41.84 -30.71 37.45
N THR A 77 41.67 -30.73 38.78
CA THR A 77 42.10 -31.55 39.92
C THR A 77 41.15 -31.17 41.07
N ALA A 78 40.96 -32.09 42.03
CA ALA A 78 39.92 -32.09 43.05
C ALA A 78 40.07 -31.10 44.21
N ARG A 79 38.95 -30.80 44.90
CA ARG A 79 38.86 -30.85 46.38
C ARG A 79 37.40 -30.93 46.87
N ASN A 80 37.09 -32.05 47.52
CA ASN A 80 35.83 -32.33 48.23
C ASN A 80 36.01 -32.05 49.73
N ARG A 81 35.04 -31.38 50.36
CA ARG A 81 34.66 -31.55 51.77
C ARG A 81 33.15 -31.37 51.88
N GLY A 82 32.45 -32.39 52.36
CA GLY A 82 30.99 -32.47 52.36
C GLY A 82 30.29 -31.87 53.58
N PHE A 83 28.96 -31.75 53.53
CA PHE A 83 27.99 -32.60 54.25
C PHE A 83 26.53 -32.08 54.06
N LYS A 84 25.60 -33.05 53.88
CA LYS A 84 24.14 -33.04 54.11
C LYS A 84 23.23 -32.01 53.40
N VAL A 85 22.46 -32.51 52.43
CA VAL A 85 21.30 -31.84 51.81
C VAL A 85 20.00 -32.27 52.51
N GLY A 86 19.28 -31.30 53.06
CA GLY A 86 17.88 -31.41 53.48
C GLY A 86 16.91 -31.09 52.34
N ARG A 87 15.78 -31.81 52.30
CA ARG A 87 14.72 -31.71 51.27
C ARG A 87 14.09 -30.31 51.19
N GLY A 88 13.99 -29.76 49.98
CA GLY A 88 13.19 -28.58 49.64
C GLY A 88 12.26 -28.87 48.44
N LYS A 89 10.97 -28.63 48.61
CA LYS A 89 9.86 -28.91 47.68
C LYS A 89 9.92 -28.01 46.43
N GLY A 90 9.75 -28.59 45.25
CA GLY A 90 9.55 -27.87 44.00
C GLY A 90 8.12 -27.31 43.87
N ILE A 91 8.00 -26.03 43.58
CA ILE A 91 6.73 -25.34 43.27
C ILE A 91 6.54 -25.36 41.74
N LYS A 92 5.48 -26.01 41.28
CA LYS A 92 4.97 -25.90 39.90
C LYS A 92 4.22 -24.58 39.76
N ARG A 93 4.63 -23.70 38.83
CA ARG A 93 3.85 -22.53 38.40
C ARG A 93 2.73 -23.00 37.46
N GLN A 94 1.47 -22.87 37.91
CA GLN A 94 0.30 -22.88 37.04
C GLN A 94 0.11 -21.49 36.43
N GLN A 95 -0.15 -21.44 35.12
CA GLN A 95 -0.64 -20.24 34.44
C GLN A 95 -2.06 -19.93 34.94
N GLN A 96 -2.24 -18.80 35.61
CA GLN A 96 -3.56 -18.19 35.83
C GLN A 96 -3.80 -17.14 34.75
N GLN A 97 -4.91 -17.27 34.02
CA GLN A 97 -5.47 -16.18 33.22
C GLN A 97 -5.82 -15.00 34.15
N PRO A 98 -5.53 -13.74 33.77
CA PRO A 98 -5.87 -12.60 34.60
C PRO A 98 -7.38 -12.36 34.54
N GLN A 99 -8.09 -12.61 35.66
CA GLN A 99 -9.43 -12.08 35.83
C GLN A 99 -9.35 -10.56 35.99
N ARG A 100 -10.01 -9.82 35.10
CA ARG A 100 -10.15 -8.37 35.20
C ARG A 100 -10.99 -8.04 36.44
N GLY A 101 -10.33 -7.54 37.49
CA GLY A 101 -11.02 -7.02 38.68
C GLY A 101 -11.93 -5.83 38.35
N PRO A 102 -12.80 -5.41 39.29
CA PRO A 102 -13.77 -4.33 39.10
C PRO A 102 -13.13 -3.00 38.65
N ILE A 103 -11.85 -2.78 38.97
CA ILE A 103 -11.05 -1.64 38.52
C ILE A 103 -10.76 -1.70 37.01
N GLY A 104 -10.55 -2.90 36.45
CA GLY A 104 -10.33 -3.10 35.01
C GLY A 104 -11.61 -2.91 34.20
N MET A 105 -12.78 -3.25 34.76
CA MET A 105 -14.07 -2.93 34.16
C MET A 105 -14.41 -1.44 34.29
N ALA A 106 -14.11 -0.81 35.43
CA ALA A 106 -14.27 0.64 35.60
C ALA A 106 -13.36 1.43 34.65
N MET A 107 -12.10 1.03 34.45
CA MET A 107 -11.24 1.62 33.42
C MET A 107 -11.79 1.41 32.01
N LEU A 108 -12.36 0.25 31.69
CA LEU A 108 -12.99 0.02 30.39
C LEU A 108 -14.24 0.89 30.20
N TYR A 109 -15.07 1.04 31.24
CA TYR A 109 -16.22 1.93 31.24
C TYR A 109 -15.81 3.40 31.15
N ILE A 110 -14.72 3.80 31.81
CA ILE A 110 -14.15 5.14 31.71
C ILE A 110 -13.56 5.37 30.33
N ILE A 111 -12.85 4.41 29.73
CA ILE A 111 -12.35 4.49 28.35
C ILE A 111 -13.51 4.53 27.35
N MET A 112 -14.59 3.76 27.58
CA MET A 112 -15.82 3.83 26.78
C MET A 112 -16.55 5.16 26.95
N LEU A 113 -16.65 5.70 28.18
CA LEU A 113 -17.28 7.00 28.45
C LEU A 113 -16.43 8.16 27.92
N VAL A 114 -15.10 8.06 27.99
CA VAL A 114 -14.15 9.04 27.44
C VAL A 114 -14.19 9.00 25.91
N SER A 115 -14.27 7.82 25.28
CA SER A 115 -14.47 7.74 23.82
C SER A 115 -15.86 8.19 23.35
N MET A 116 -16.87 8.19 24.24
CA MET A 116 -18.16 8.85 24.00
C MET A 116 -18.12 10.38 24.19
N LEU A 117 -17.10 10.91 24.88
CA LEU A 117 -16.95 12.34 25.21
C LEU A 117 -15.88 13.05 24.37
N VAL A 118 -14.98 12.32 23.71
CA VAL A 118 -14.06 12.87 22.73
C VAL A 118 -14.83 13.04 21.43
N PRO A 119 -14.97 14.28 20.91
CA PRO A 119 -15.53 14.49 19.59
C PRO A 119 -14.81 13.56 18.56
N GLN A 120 -15.57 12.87 17.69
CA GLN A 120 -14.99 12.09 16.58
C GLN A 120 -14.33 12.95 15.50
N ILE A 121 -13.01 12.93 15.40
CA ILE A 121 -12.25 13.80 14.49
C ILE A 121 -12.63 13.48 13.04
N PRO A 122 -13.04 14.48 12.23
CA PRO A 122 -13.35 14.24 10.84
C PRO A 122 -12.09 13.81 10.07
N GLN A 123 -12.22 12.76 9.27
CA GLN A 123 -11.20 12.22 8.37
C GLN A 123 -11.56 12.53 6.91
N ASN A 124 -10.64 12.27 5.98
CA ASN A 124 -10.88 12.47 4.53
C ASN A 124 -11.37 13.88 4.17
N LEU A 125 -10.81 14.90 4.82
CA LEU A 125 -11.25 16.26 4.63
C LEU A 125 -10.96 16.73 3.21
N MET A 126 -11.98 17.27 2.56
CA MET A 126 -11.91 17.77 1.19
C MET A 126 -12.54 19.15 1.08
N ILE A 127 -11.93 20.03 0.30
CA ILE A 127 -12.50 21.27 -0.20
C ILE A 127 -13.11 21.00 -1.56
N GLN A 128 -14.38 21.33 -1.76
CA GLN A 128 -15.00 21.45 -3.06
C GLN A 128 -15.09 22.93 -3.43
N ASN A 129 -14.54 23.28 -4.59
CA ASN A 129 -14.64 24.59 -5.22
C ASN A 129 -14.89 24.39 -6.73
N ASN A 130 -15.93 25.02 -7.29
CA ASN A 130 -16.31 24.87 -8.72
C ASN A 130 -16.34 23.42 -9.19
N ASN A 131 -17.03 22.55 -8.44
CA ASN A 131 -17.11 21.10 -8.68
C ASN A 131 -15.78 20.33 -8.58
N LYS A 132 -14.66 21.01 -8.32
CA LYS A 132 -13.36 20.39 -8.05
C LYS A 132 -13.21 20.12 -6.57
N PHE A 133 -13.06 18.85 -6.23
CA PHE A 133 -12.71 18.41 -4.89
C PHE A 133 -11.18 18.42 -4.75
N MET A 134 -10.65 18.85 -3.61
CA MET A 134 -9.22 18.93 -3.23
C MET A 134 -9.06 18.39 -1.81
N PRO A 135 -8.09 17.53 -1.51
CA PRO A 135 -7.94 17.01 -0.15
C PRO A 135 -7.31 18.13 0.66
N ILE A 136 -7.56 18.17 1.96
CA ILE A 136 -6.80 19.04 2.83
C ILE A 136 -6.18 18.23 3.94
N LYS A 137 -4.97 18.63 4.33
CA LYS A 137 -4.33 18.24 5.58
C LYS A 137 -4.52 19.38 6.58
N PRO A 138 -5.69 19.48 7.24
CA PRO A 138 -5.89 20.54 8.19
C PRO A 138 -5.10 20.26 9.46
N GLN A 139 -4.64 21.33 10.09
CA GLN A 139 -4.34 21.28 11.51
C GLN A 139 -5.67 21.29 12.26
N ILE A 140 -6.13 20.12 12.67
CA ILE A 140 -7.35 19.97 13.47
C ILE A 140 -6.98 20.11 14.95
N ARG A 141 -7.67 20.98 15.66
CA ARG A 141 -7.56 21.12 17.12
C ARG A 141 -8.96 21.08 17.72
N ALA A 142 -9.07 20.51 18.92
CA ALA A 142 -10.32 20.56 19.67
C ALA A 142 -10.66 22.02 20.03
N TYR A 143 -11.91 22.43 19.84
CA TYR A 143 -12.40 23.77 20.15
C TYR A 143 -13.79 23.67 20.79
N GLY A 144 -13.88 23.89 22.10
CA GLY A 144 -15.12 23.66 22.85
C GLY A 144 -15.58 22.21 22.72
N ASN A 145 -16.83 22.00 22.29
CA ASN A 145 -17.38 20.68 21.96
C ASN A 145 -17.20 20.29 20.47
N GLY A 146 -16.59 21.16 19.67
CA GLY A 146 -16.39 21.00 18.23
C GLY A 146 -14.93 20.98 17.82
N TYR A 147 -14.67 21.34 16.56
CA TYR A 147 -13.32 21.38 15.99
C TYR A 147 -12.97 22.72 15.41
N GLU A 148 -11.69 23.03 15.45
CA GLU A 148 -11.10 24.07 14.65
C GLU A 148 -10.15 23.43 13.63
N CYS A 149 -10.42 23.65 12.35
CA CYS A 149 -9.60 23.24 11.22
C CYS A 149 -8.97 24.48 10.61
N ASN A 150 -7.64 24.55 10.65
CA ASN A 150 -6.88 25.55 9.91
C ASN A 150 -6.29 24.89 8.67
N PHE A 151 -6.54 25.48 7.50
CA PHE A 151 -5.95 25.02 6.25
C PHE A 151 -5.66 26.19 5.32
N ARG A 152 -4.64 26.00 4.50
CA ARG A 152 -4.29 26.85 3.36
C ARG A 152 -4.61 26.07 2.10
N TYR A 153 -5.26 26.70 1.13
CA TYR A 153 -5.50 26.05 -0.16
C TYR A 153 -5.23 27.03 -1.31
N LYS A 154 -4.77 26.47 -2.44
CA LYS A 154 -4.36 27.19 -3.65
C LYS A 154 -5.51 27.20 -4.66
N MET A 155 -5.74 28.33 -5.31
CA MET A 155 -6.70 28.48 -6.42
C MET A 155 -6.16 29.43 -7.51
N PRO A 156 -6.73 29.42 -8.73
CA PRO A 156 -6.42 30.44 -9.74
C PRO A 156 -6.85 31.84 -9.26
N ALA A 157 -6.01 32.86 -9.49
CA ALA A 157 -6.29 34.23 -9.02
C ALA A 157 -7.54 34.86 -9.64
N ASN A 158 -7.96 34.40 -10.82
CA ASN A 158 -9.14 34.89 -11.55
C ASN A 158 -10.44 34.14 -11.18
N SER A 159 -10.44 33.32 -10.13
CA SER A 159 -11.65 32.62 -9.69
C SER A 159 -12.64 33.60 -9.05
N ASN A 160 -13.75 33.89 -9.76
CA ASN A 160 -14.87 34.67 -9.23
C ASN A 160 -15.65 33.95 -8.11
N VAL A 161 -15.35 32.67 -7.87
CA VAL A 161 -16.04 31.85 -6.88
C VAL A 161 -15.16 31.66 -5.65
N LYS A 162 -15.61 32.26 -4.54
CA LYS A 162 -14.99 32.18 -3.22
C LYS A 162 -15.75 31.24 -2.27
N ASN A 163 -16.87 30.65 -2.71
CA ASN A 163 -17.59 29.68 -1.91
C ASN A 163 -16.87 28.33 -1.91
N VAL A 164 -16.49 27.87 -0.72
CA VAL A 164 -15.83 26.58 -0.51
C VAL A 164 -16.69 25.72 0.40
N LYS A 165 -16.94 24.50 -0.06
CA LYS A 165 -17.55 23.45 0.74
C LYS A 165 -16.49 22.53 1.30
N ILE A 166 -16.49 22.29 2.59
CA ILE A 166 -15.62 21.30 3.22
C ILE A 166 -16.42 20.06 3.52
N TRP A 167 -15.98 18.94 3.00
CA TRP A 167 -16.56 17.63 3.24
C TRP A 167 -15.61 16.80 4.09
N GLY A 168 -16.12 15.93 4.95
CA GLY A 168 -15.31 14.92 5.62
C GLY A 168 -16.10 13.69 6.05
N THR A 169 -15.42 12.57 6.27
CA THR A 169 -16.01 11.37 6.87
C THR A 169 -15.88 11.44 8.39
N MET A 170 -16.96 11.14 9.12
CA MET A 170 -16.88 10.87 10.55
C MET A 170 -16.66 9.37 10.78
N GLU A 171 -15.91 9.00 11.81
CA GLU A 171 -15.57 7.60 12.13
C GLU A 171 -16.82 6.69 12.25
N SER A 172 -17.93 7.24 12.75
CA SER A 172 -19.24 6.60 12.87
C SER A 172 -19.95 6.37 11.53
N THR A 173 -19.62 7.12 10.49
CA THR A 173 -20.41 7.20 9.24
C THR A 173 -19.73 6.62 8.01
N LYS A 174 -18.58 5.93 8.14
CA LYS A 174 -17.62 5.34 7.13
C LYS A 174 -18.01 5.18 5.64
N ARG A 175 -19.30 5.15 5.29
CA ARG A 175 -19.88 5.13 3.95
C ARG A 175 -20.36 6.48 3.41
N HIS A 176 -20.38 7.54 4.23
CA HIS A 176 -20.87 8.86 3.84
C HIS A 176 -19.84 9.96 4.19
N MET A 177 -19.74 10.94 3.30
CA MET A 177 -19.10 12.23 3.55
C MET A 177 -20.17 13.22 4.00
N LEU A 178 -19.89 13.96 5.05
CA LEU A 178 -20.74 15.03 5.58
C LEU A 178 -20.19 16.38 5.13
N LEU A 179 -21.07 17.29 4.71
CA LEU A 179 -20.72 18.68 4.42
C LEU A 179 -20.41 19.42 5.72
N LEU A 180 -19.17 19.48 6.15
CA LEU A 180 -18.78 20.12 7.41
C LEU A 180 -18.90 21.65 7.38
N VAL A 181 -18.65 22.27 6.22
CA VAL A 181 -18.74 23.71 6.02
C VAL A 181 -19.19 24.04 4.60
N ASP A 182 -19.96 25.11 4.45
CA ASP A 182 -20.31 25.76 3.18
C ASP A 182 -20.20 27.27 3.44
N LYS A 183 -19.11 27.91 3.00
CA LYS A 183 -18.90 29.34 3.25
C LYS A 183 -18.07 30.03 2.18
N GLU A 184 -18.33 31.31 2.03
CA GLU A 184 -17.50 32.21 1.25
C GLU A 184 -16.19 32.55 1.99
N ILE A 185 -15.09 32.63 1.25
CA ILE A 185 -13.77 32.86 1.82
C ILE A 185 -13.39 34.33 1.68
N GLU A 186 -13.17 34.95 2.84
CA GLU A 186 -13.08 36.40 2.99
C GLU A 186 -11.73 36.98 2.52
N SER A 187 -10.65 36.19 2.54
CA SER A 187 -9.30 36.69 2.21
C SER A 187 -8.42 35.66 1.49
N CYS A 188 -7.78 36.09 0.40
CA CYS A 188 -6.76 35.35 -0.33
C CYS A 188 -5.60 36.28 -0.70
N GLN A 189 -4.37 35.76 -0.69
CA GLN A 189 -3.17 36.46 -1.13
C GLN A 189 -2.77 35.94 -2.51
N THR A 190 -2.52 36.83 -3.46
CA THR A 190 -2.05 36.47 -4.80
C THR A 190 -0.54 36.44 -4.86
N GLU A 191 0.01 35.43 -5.53
CA GLU A 191 1.43 35.25 -5.81
C GLU A 191 1.61 34.99 -7.30
N GLU A 192 2.60 35.63 -7.92
CA GLU A 192 2.97 35.41 -9.31
C GLU A 192 4.05 34.32 -9.38
N LEU A 193 3.77 33.24 -10.11
CA LEU A 193 4.72 32.14 -10.30
C LEU A 193 5.20 32.16 -11.75
N GLU A 194 6.53 32.21 -11.94
CA GLU A 194 7.20 32.41 -13.24
C GLU A 194 6.72 31.45 -14.35
N GLU A 195 6.30 30.23 -14.01
CA GLU A 195 5.78 29.22 -14.97
C GLU A 195 4.28 28.91 -14.85
N GLN A 196 3.58 29.39 -13.81
CA GLN A 196 2.20 28.97 -13.49
C GLN A 196 1.17 30.11 -13.52
N GLY A 197 1.61 31.34 -13.81
CA GLY A 197 0.76 32.53 -13.76
C GLY A 197 0.41 32.95 -12.33
N THR A 198 -0.55 33.86 -12.18
CA THR A 198 -0.99 34.36 -10.87
C THR A 198 -1.87 33.34 -10.15
N VAL A 199 -1.45 32.91 -8.98
CA VAL A 199 -2.17 31.98 -8.10
C VAL A 199 -2.60 32.70 -6.83
N ALA A 200 -3.73 32.33 -6.24
CA ALA A 200 -4.19 32.85 -4.96
C ALA A 200 -4.12 31.76 -3.89
N TYR A 201 -3.52 32.10 -2.75
CA TYR A 201 -3.48 31.28 -1.54
C TYR A 201 -4.46 31.86 -0.53
N CYS A 202 -5.41 31.03 -0.10
CA CYS A 202 -6.43 31.45 0.85
C CYS A 202 -6.21 30.69 2.16
N ASP A 203 -5.88 31.42 3.22
CA ASP A 203 -5.83 30.89 4.57
C ASP A 203 -7.25 30.91 5.14
N THR A 204 -7.76 29.75 5.53
CA THR A 204 -9.09 29.64 6.10
C THR A 204 -9.03 28.95 7.45
N LYS A 205 -9.65 29.63 8.41
CA LYS A 205 -9.96 29.11 9.73
C LYS A 205 -11.42 28.67 9.75
N VAL A 206 -11.65 27.43 10.13
CA VAL A 206 -12.98 26.83 10.16
C VAL A 206 -13.28 26.27 11.53
N ARG A 207 -14.43 26.63 12.07
CA ARG A 207 -14.98 26.00 13.27
C ARG A 207 -16.17 25.13 12.87
N ILE A 208 -16.15 23.88 13.33
CA ILE A 208 -17.20 22.89 13.10
C ILE A 208 -17.87 22.69 14.46
N GLU A 209 -19.04 23.28 14.64
CA GLU A 209 -19.82 23.14 15.87
C GLU A 209 -20.68 21.85 15.81
N PRO A 210 -20.93 21.17 16.94
CA PRO A 210 -21.73 19.93 16.98
C PRO A 210 -23.13 20.05 16.37
N GLU A 211 -23.77 21.21 16.49
CA GLU A 211 -25.10 21.47 15.94
C GLU A 211 -25.10 21.59 14.41
N GLN A 212 -23.99 22.05 13.82
CA GLN A 212 -23.85 22.12 12.37
C GLN A 212 -23.88 20.72 11.75
N LEU A 213 -23.36 19.68 12.45
CA LEU A 213 -23.38 18.29 11.97
C LEU A 213 -24.78 17.70 11.77
N ALA A 214 -25.80 18.25 12.42
CA ALA A 214 -27.16 17.71 12.40
C ALA A 214 -27.98 18.09 11.16
N GLN A 215 -27.58 19.11 10.38
CA GLN A 215 -28.32 19.63 9.23
C GLN A 215 -27.62 19.41 7.87
N LEU A 216 -26.57 18.58 7.82
CA LEU A 216 -25.65 18.52 6.68
C LEU A 216 -26.10 17.64 5.52
N GLN A 217 -25.72 18.06 4.32
CA GLN A 217 -25.75 17.22 3.12
C GLN A 217 -24.86 15.99 3.32
N ARG A 218 -25.34 14.83 2.87
CA ARG A 218 -24.58 13.57 2.88
C ARG A 218 -24.39 13.13 1.45
N MET A 219 -23.16 12.81 1.09
CA MET A 219 -22.86 12.09 -0.15
C MET A 219 -22.28 10.73 0.21
N THR A 220 -22.65 9.70 -0.53
CA THR A 220 -22.01 8.39 -0.47
C THR A 220 -20.55 8.51 -0.92
N VAL A 221 -19.70 7.59 -0.46
CA VAL A 221 -18.32 7.50 -0.96
C VAL A 221 -18.31 7.29 -2.48
N GLY A 222 -19.28 6.55 -3.04
CA GLY A 222 -19.42 6.39 -4.49
C GLY A 222 -19.67 7.71 -5.21
N GLU A 223 -20.59 8.54 -4.72
CA GLU A 223 -20.84 9.88 -5.27
C GLU A 223 -19.63 10.81 -5.14
N ALA A 224 -18.83 10.67 -4.07
CA ALA A 224 -17.61 11.45 -3.89
C ALA A 224 -16.49 11.01 -4.85
N ILE A 225 -16.37 9.70 -5.09
CA ILE A 225 -15.46 9.14 -6.10
C ILE A 225 -15.88 9.63 -7.49
N ASP A 226 -17.16 9.52 -7.81
CA ASP A 226 -17.74 10.07 -9.03
C ASP A 226 -17.41 11.56 -9.13
N ALA A 227 -17.50 12.35 -8.06
CA ALA A 227 -17.18 13.76 -8.10
C ALA A 227 -15.68 14.06 -8.27
N VAL A 228 -14.78 13.27 -7.67
CA VAL A 228 -13.32 13.39 -7.87
C VAL A 228 -12.95 13.13 -9.33
N PHE A 229 -13.63 12.21 -10.01
CA PHE A 229 -13.37 11.90 -11.41
C PHE A 229 -14.24 12.69 -12.41
N ARG A 230 -15.47 13.07 -12.08
CA ARG A 230 -16.39 13.81 -12.97
C ARG A 230 -16.35 15.32 -12.75
N GLY A 231 -15.68 15.83 -11.73
CA GLY A 231 -15.67 17.25 -11.34
C GLY A 231 -15.17 18.26 -12.39
N ASP A 232 -14.67 17.81 -13.55
CA ASP A 232 -14.33 18.67 -14.70
C ASP A 232 -15.40 18.68 -15.80
N ALA A 233 -16.44 17.85 -15.69
CA ALA A 233 -17.49 17.68 -16.71
C ALA A 233 -18.72 18.56 -16.49
N TYR A 234 -18.80 19.25 -15.35
CA TYR A 234 -19.96 20.09 -15.01
C TYR A 234 -19.52 21.55 -14.89
N ASP A 235 -19.91 22.30 -15.92
CA ASP A 235 -19.82 23.75 -16.11
C ASP A 235 -18.68 24.27 -17.02
N ASP A 236 -18.61 23.73 -18.25
CA ASP A 236 -18.29 24.51 -19.47
C ASP A 236 -18.52 23.66 -20.76
N GLY A 237 -19.78 23.49 -21.20
CA GLY A 237 -20.07 23.01 -22.57
C GLY A 237 -19.60 21.60 -22.97
N ASP A 238 -19.65 20.62 -22.06
CA ASP A 238 -19.05 19.28 -22.18
C ASP A 238 -19.83 18.28 -23.07
N ALA A 239 -20.13 18.68 -24.30
CA ALA A 239 -20.15 17.76 -25.44
C ALA A 239 -18.97 18.02 -26.39
N PHE A 240 -18.34 19.21 -26.31
CA PHE A 240 -17.25 19.63 -27.18
C PHE A 240 -15.86 19.37 -26.56
N ARG A 241 -15.76 19.08 -25.25
CA ARG A 241 -14.48 18.96 -24.52
C ARG A 241 -13.98 17.53 -24.39
N GLN A 242 -14.86 16.52 -24.26
CA GLN A 242 -14.46 15.12 -24.48
C GLN A 242 -13.88 14.87 -25.88
N GLN A 243 -14.27 15.68 -26.87
CA GLN A 243 -13.70 15.65 -28.22
C GLN A 243 -12.36 16.43 -28.34
N ASN A 244 -12.07 17.36 -27.42
CA ASN A 244 -10.90 18.25 -27.49
C ASN A 244 -9.77 17.96 -26.48
N LEU A 245 -10.00 17.21 -25.39
CA LEU A 245 -8.89 16.61 -24.62
C LEU A 245 -8.12 15.57 -25.46
N ALA A 246 -8.78 15.02 -26.48
CA ALA A 246 -8.17 14.16 -27.48
C ALA A 246 -7.39 14.93 -28.57
N ALA A 247 -7.39 16.28 -28.61
CA ALA A 247 -7.00 17.00 -29.83
C ALA A 247 -6.11 18.27 -29.69
N SER A 248 -5.63 18.68 -28.50
CA SER A 248 -4.82 19.92 -28.45
C SER A 248 -3.61 19.99 -27.51
N SER A 249 -3.37 19.04 -26.58
CA SER A 249 -2.15 19.08 -25.75
C SER A 249 -1.65 17.73 -25.22
N ALA A 250 -2.48 16.68 -25.18
CA ALA A 250 -2.05 15.36 -24.75
C ALA A 250 -1.13 14.73 -25.80
N MET A 251 0.09 14.38 -25.42
CA MET A 251 0.97 13.63 -26.30
C MET A 251 0.48 12.17 -26.39
N PRO A 252 0.26 11.63 -27.60
CA PRO A 252 -0.05 10.21 -27.72
C PRO A 252 1.11 9.39 -27.13
N PRO A 253 0.84 8.29 -26.42
CA PRO A 253 1.91 7.45 -25.91
C PRO A 253 2.69 6.84 -27.09
N PRO A 254 3.99 6.50 -26.90
CA PRO A 254 4.93 6.28 -28.00
C PRO A 254 4.57 5.13 -28.95
N TYR A 255 3.71 4.20 -28.52
CA TYR A 255 3.30 3.04 -29.32
C TYR A 255 1.79 2.99 -29.57
N GLY A 256 1.05 4.08 -29.30
CA GLY A 256 -0.40 4.14 -29.45
C GLY A 256 -1.13 3.15 -28.54
N ARG A 257 -2.26 2.61 -28.99
CA ARG A 257 -3.00 1.57 -28.24
C ARG A 257 -2.22 0.25 -28.21
N LEU A 258 -2.05 -0.29 -27.01
CA LEU A 258 -1.40 -1.58 -26.79
C LEU A 258 -2.40 -2.75 -26.85
N THR A 259 -1.94 -3.89 -27.38
CA THR A 259 -2.64 -5.18 -27.38
C THR A 259 -1.68 -6.31 -27.01
N VAL A 260 -2.21 -7.51 -26.75
CA VAL A 260 -1.38 -8.71 -26.50
C VAL A 260 -1.64 -9.72 -27.60
N SER A 261 -0.56 -10.26 -28.18
CA SER A 261 -0.61 -11.33 -29.17
C SER A 261 0.45 -12.38 -28.86
N GLY A 262 0.02 -13.62 -28.63
CA GLY A 262 0.88 -14.67 -28.08
C GLY A 262 1.49 -14.22 -26.74
N ASN A 263 2.80 -14.35 -26.59
CA ASN A 263 3.55 -13.90 -25.41
C ASN A 263 4.12 -12.47 -25.54
N LYS A 264 3.61 -11.64 -26.47
CA LYS A 264 4.14 -10.31 -26.78
C LYS A 264 3.14 -9.20 -26.53
N LEU A 265 3.65 -8.09 -26.01
CA LEU A 265 2.97 -6.79 -26.04
C LEU A 265 3.17 -6.15 -27.41
N ILE A 266 2.09 -5.69 -28.03
CA ILE A 266 2.07 -5.18 -29.40
C ILE A 266 1.56 -3.73 -29.39
N GLY A 267 2.24 -2.85 -30.13
CA GLY A 267 1.82 -1.47 -30.34
C GLY A 267 0.83 -1.33 -31.50
N GLN A 268 0.24 -0.14 -31.65
CA GLN A 268 -0.83 0.11 -32.62
C GLN A 268 -0.41 -0.12 -34.09
N SER A 269 0.87 0.06 -34.43
CA SER A 269 1.42 -0.26 -35.76
C SER A 269 1.89 -1.70 -35.93
N GLY A 270 1.62 -2.59 -34.97
CA GLY A 270 1.93 -4.03 -35.06
C GLY A 270 3.34 -4.42 -34.59
N GLN A 271 4.15 -3.47 -34.13
CA GLN A 271 5.49 -3.72 -33.59
C GLN A 271 5.42 -4.37 -32.20
N ILE A 272 6.40 -5.22 -31.91
CA ILE A 272 6.62 -5.73 -30.55
C ILE A 272 7.15 -4.59 -29.68
N VAL A 273 6.50 -4.37 -28.54
CA VAL A 273 6.79 -3.28 -27.61
C VAL A 273 7.47 -3.82 -26.36
N GLN A 274 8.46 -3.09 -25.87
CA GLN A 274 9.01 -3.24 -24.54
C GLN A 274 8.84 -1.90 -23.81
N LEU A 275 8.13 -1.91 -22.68
CA LEU A 275 8.01 -0.76 -21.80
C LEU A 275 9.03 -0.87 -20.67
N THR A 276 9.74 0.21 -20.37
CA THR A 276 10.70 0.29 -19.28
C THR A 276 10.52 1.60 -18.52
N GLY A 277 10.57 1.51 -17.20
CA GLY A 277 10.34 2.69 -16.38
C GLY A 277 10.46 2.47 -14.89
N MET A 278 9.80 3.36 -14.14
CA MET A 278 9.89 3.44 -12.69
C MET A 278 8.52 3.27 -12.03
N SER A 279 8.49 2.54 -10.93
CA SER A 279 7.36 2.52 -10.01
C SER A 279 7.50 3.69 -9.05
N LEU A 280 6.40 4.39 -8.78
CA LEU A 280 6.32 5.17 -7.55
C LEU A 280 6.32 4.21 -6.34
N PHE A 281 6.55 4.73 -5.15
CA PHE A 281 6.30 3.97 -3.92
C PHE A 281 4.81 4.02 -3.54
N TRP A 282 4.42 3.19 -2.55
CA TRP A 282 3.11 3.17 -1.92
C TRP A 282 2.51 4.58 -1.75
N SER A 283 1.36 4.82 -2.40
CA SER A 283 0.69 6.14 -2.43
C SER A 283 0.46 6.76 -1.05
N GLN A 284 0.09 5.97 -0.07
CA GLN A 284 -0.24 6.46 1.27
C GLN A 284 0.99 6.79 2.13
N TRP A 285 2.18 6.33 1.72
CA TRP A 285 3.43 6.53 2.47
C TRP A 285 4.40 7.48 1.78
N ASN A 286 4.17 7.81 0.50
CA ASN A 286 5.05 8.70 -0.25
C ASN A 286 4.32 9.64 -1.21
N GLU A 287 3.35 10.39 -0.67
CA GLU A 287 2.56 11.34 -1.46
C GLU A 287 3.37 12.39 -2.22
N ARG A 288 4.60 12.69 -1.74
CA ARG A 288 5.45 13.75 -2.27
C ARG A 288 5.68 13.59 -3.77
N PHE A 289 5.80 12.35 -4.24
CA PHE A 289 6.13 12.07 -5.63
C PHE A 289 4.92 11.75 -6.52
N TRP A 290 3.69 11.75 -5.98
CA TRP A 290 2.47 11.47 -6.75
C TRP A 290 1.90 12.74 -7.43
N ASN A 291 2.69 13.33 -8.33
CA ASN A 291 2.36 14.59 -8.99
C ASN A 291 2.97 14.70 -10.42
N SER A 292 2.56 15.74 -11.16
CA SER A 292 2.99 15.95 -12.56
C SER A 292 4.48 16.29 -12.70
N MET A 293 5.09 16.99 -11.74
CA MET A 293 6.54 17.28 -11.77
C MET A 293 7.36 15.99 -11.74
N THR A 294 7.02 15.03 -10.87
CA THR A 294 7.66 13.71 -10.86
C THR A 294 7.54 13.03 -12.21
N VAL A 295 6.33 12.95 -12.78
CA VAL A 295 6.10 12.30 -14.08
C VAL A 295 6.93 12.98 -15.17
N LYS A 296 6.95 14.31 -15.21
CA LYS A 296 7.77 15.09 -16.14
C LYS A 296 9.24 14.74 -15.99
N LYS A 297 9.79 14.73 -14.78
CA LYS A 297 11.22 14.42 -14.55
C LYS A 297 11.57 12.98 -14.91
N LEU A 298 10.72 12.02 -14.58
CA LEU A 298 10.94 10.63 -14.99
C LEU A 298 10.89 10.47 -16.52
N LYS A 299 9.97 11.16 -17.19
CA LYS A 299 9.91 11.18 -18.65
C LYS A 299 11.14 11.85 -19.26
N CYS A 300 11.36 13.12 -18.94
CA CYS A 300 12.36 13.95 -19.60
C CYS A 300 13.80 13.59 -19.22
N ASP A 301 14.06 13.25 -17.96
CA ASP A 301 15.43 13.08 -17.45
C ASP A 301 15.82 11.61 -17.23
N TRP A 302 14.85 10.71 -17.05
CA TRP A 302 15.09 9.26 -16.91
C TRP A 302 14.64 8.46 -18.14
N HIS A 303 14.01 9.12 -19.12
CA HIS A 303 13.55 8.51 -20.37
C HIS A 303 12.56 7.37 -20.17
N VAL A 304 11.77 7.37 -19.09
CA VAL A 304 10.76 6.32 -18.91
C VAL A 304 9.69 6.41 -20.00
N ASN A 305 9.17 5.27 -20.44
CA ASN A 305 7.99 5.21 -21.33
C ASN A 305 6.76 4.62 -20.63
N VAL A 306 6.94 4.13 -19.39
CA VAL A 306 5.87 3.68 -18.49
C VAL A 306 6.17 4.11 -17.05
N ILE A 307 5.14 4.44 -16.30
CA ILE A 307 5.21 4.65 -14.84
C ILE A 307 4.22 3.72 -14.17
N ARG A 308 4.60 3.08 -13.06
CA ARG A 308 3.67 2.33 -12.22
C ARG A 308 3.19 3.17 -11.04
N ALA A 309 1.89 3.17 -10.82
CA ALA A 309 1.20 3.90 -9.76
C ALA A 309 0.57 2.90 -8.77
N PRO A 310 1.35 2.42 -7.77
CA PRO A 310 0.89 1.45 -6.77
C PRO A 310 0.00 2.12 -5.72
N LEU A 311 -1.31 2.11 -5.96
CA LEU A 311 -2.30 2.66 -5.04
C LEU A 311 -2.48 1.70 -3.87
N GLY A 312 -1.98 2.07 -2.70
CA GLY A 312 -2.05 1.25 -1.50
C GLY A 312 -3.48 1.03 -1.05
N VAL A 313 -3.85 -0.22 -0.76
CA VAL A 313 -5.25 -0.60 -0.47
C VAL A 313 -5.54 -0.71 1.02
N GLU A 314 -4.96 -1.72 1.69
CA GLU A 314 -5.39 -2.13 3.03
C GLU A 314 -4.56 -1.57 4.19
N ASN A 315 -3.31 -1.25 3.92
CA ASN A 315 -2.38 -0.75 4.92
C ASN A 315 -2.82 0.63 5.44
N ALA A 316 -2.33 1.00 6.62
CA ALA A 316 -2.66 2.26 7.27
C ALA A 316 -2.41 3.45 6.33
N GLY A 317 -3.45 4.27 6.13
CA GLY A 317 -3.44 5.39 5.20
C GLY A 317 -4.00 5.08 3.80
N GLY A 318 -4.10 3.81 3.40
CA GLY A 318 -4.48 3.38 2.05
C GLY A 318 -5.96 3.54 1.71
N TYR A 319 -6.35 3.09 0.53
CA TYR A 319 -7.64 3.35 -0.11
C TYR A 319 -8.84 2.90 0.73
N LEU A 320 -8.73 1.81 1.50
CA LEU A 320 -9.84 1.37 2.36
C LEU A 320 -10.12 2.34 3.52
N GLN A 321 -9.12 3.14 3.92
CA GLN A 321 -9.24 4.15 4.97
C GLN A 321 -9.47 5.54 4.37
N ASN A 322 -8.72 5.89 3.32
CA ASN A 322 -8.71 7.22 2.73
C ASN A 322 -8.94 7.23 1.20
N PRO A 323 -10.08 6.69 0.70
CA PRO A 323 -10.28 6.44 -0.72
C PRO A 323 -10.11 7.69 -1.59
N LEU A 324 -10.55 8.85 -1.11
CA LEU A 324 -10.56 10.10 -1.88
C LEU A 324 -9.19 10.78 -1.94
N VAL A 325 -8.33 10.56 -0.94
CA VAL A 325 -6.94 11.00 -0.99
C VAL A 325 -6.21 10.17 -2.03
N GLU A 326 -6.29 8.84 -1.92
CA GLU A 326 -5.58 7.92 -2.80
C GLU A 326 -6.00 8.04 -4.27
N LEU A 327 -7.30 8.14 -4.57
CA LEU A 327 -7.80 8.29 -5.94
C LEU A 327 -7.32 9.56 -6.64
N ARG A 328 -7.12 10.62 -5.87
CA ARG A 328 -6.62 11.87 -6.41
C ARG A 328 -5.13 11.82 -6.66
N GLN A 329 -4.36 11.23 -5.75
CA GLN A 329 -2.95 10.97 -6.00
C GLN A 329 -2.82 10.19 -7.31
N LEU A 330 -3.59 9.10 -7.45
CA LEU A 330 -3.63 8.31 -8.68
C LEU A 330 -4.05 9.14 -9.90
N ARG A 331 -5.10 9.94 -9.77
CA ARG A 331 -5.54 10.84 -10.85
C ARG A 331 -4.42 11.79 -11.29
N ASN A 332 -3.72 12.44 -10.36
CA ASN A 332 -2.62 13.36 -10.69
C ASN A 332 -1.55 12.66 -11.53
N VAL A 333 -1.23 11.41 -11.20
CA VAL A 333 -0.23 10.61 -11.93
C VAL A 333 -0.77 10.18 -13.29
N ILE A 334 -2.02 9.70 -13.39
CA ILE A 334 -2.62 9.30 -14.67
C ILE A 334 -2.74 10.50 -15.61
N ASP A 335 -3.30 11.63 -15.14
CA ASP A 335 -3.48 12.85 -15.94
C ASP A 335 -2.12 13.36 -16.45
N ALA A 336 -1.09 13.36 -15.60
CA ALA A 336 0.27 13.73 -16.01
C ALA A 336 0.89 12.74 -17.00
N CYS A 337 0.66 11.43 -16.85
CA CYS A 337 1.15 10.45 -17.83
C CYS A 337 0.48 10.65 -19.19
N ILE A 338 -0.80 11.02 -19.22
CA ILE A 338 -1.52 11.36 -20.46
C ILE A 338 -0.93 12.63 -21.08
N GLU A 339 -0.72 13.68 -20.28
CA GLU A 339 -0.11 14.93 -20.71
C GLU A 339 1.27 14.71 -21.36
N TRP A 340 2.13 13.93 -20.69
CA TRP A 340 3.51 13.68 -21.10
C TRP A 340 3.70 12.47 -22.02
N GLY A 341 2.62 11.85 -22.52
CA GLY A 341 2.70 10.73 -23.46
C GLY A 341 3.42 9.51 -22.90
N VAL A 342 3.17 9.18 -21.64
CA VAL A 342 3.73 8.03 -20.91
C VAL A 342 2.62 7.02 -20.66
N TYR A 343 2.91 5.72 -20.72
CA TYR A 343 1.98 4.70 -20.24
C TYR A 343 1.92 4.71 -18.71
N VAL A 344 0.79 4.34 -18.12
CA VAL A 344 0.63 4.24 -16.67
C VAL A 344 0.05 2.88 -16.29
N VAL A 345 0.73 2.15 -15.41
CA VAL A 345 0.19 0.95 -14.76
C VAL A 345 -0.57 1.39 -13.51
N VAL A 346 -1.90 1.27 -13.56
CA VAL A 346 -2.79 1.50 -12.42
C VAL A 346 -2.83 0.23 -11.59
N ASP A 347 -2.13 0.24 -10.47
CA ASP A 347 -1.90 -0.94 -9.64
C ASP A 347 -2.71 -0.88 -8.34
N TRP A 348 -3.50 -1.93 -8.12
CA TRP A 348 -4.27 -2.15 -6.90
C TRP A 348 -3.39 -2.86 -5.87
N HIS A 349 -2.63 -2.04 -5.13
CA HIS A 349 -1.41 -2.46 -4.45
C HIS A 349 -1.65 -2.91 -3.00
N TYR A 350 -1.57 -4.23 -2.78
CA TYR A 350 -1.51 -4.86 -1.46
C TYR A 350 -0.86 -6.23 -1.52
N THR A 351 -0.40 -6.72 -0.36
CA THR A 351 0.25 -8.01 -0.22
C THR A 351 -0.47 -8.84 0.84
N SER A 352 -1.51 -9.58 0.42
CA SER A 352 -2.25 -10.52 1.28
C SER A 352 -3.11 -11.47 0.45
N ASP A 353 -3.73 -12.45 1.11
CA ASP A 353 -4.69 -13.39 0.50
C ASP A 353 -6.15 -12.88 0.57
N ARG A 354 -6.38 -11.67 1.09
CA ARG A 354 -7.73 -11.14 1.24
C ARG A 354 -8.24 -10.56 -0.08
N GLU A 355 -9.27 -11.20 -0.62
CA GLU A 355 -9.94 -10.70 -1.82
C GLU A 355 -10.81 -9.46 -1.49
N TYR A 356 -10.35 -8.26 -1.88
CA TYR A 356 -11.13 -7.02 -1.79
C TYR A 356 -12.06 -6.82 -2.99
N THR A 357 -12.63 -7.90 -3.53
CA THR A 357 -13.30 -7.96 -4.84
C THR A 357 -14.32 -6.86 -5.08
N THR A 358 -15.21 -6.60 -4.13
CA THR A 358 -16.23 -5.54 -4.30
C THR A 358 -15.58 -4.17 -4.44
N LYS A 359 -14.55 -3.87 -3.64
CA LYS A 359 -13.84 -2.59 -3.67
C LYS A 359 -12.96 -2.43 -4.90
N ALA A 360 -12.30 -3.50 -5.33
CA ALA A 360 -11.54 -3.52 -6.57
C ALA A 360 -12.46 -3.35 -7.79
N VAL A 361 -13.62 -4.02 -7.85
CA VAL A 361 -14.61 -3.82 -8.92
C VAL A 361 -15.12 -2.37 -8.96
N GLU A 362 -15.50 -1.79 -7.82
CA GLU A 362 -15.90 -0.38 -7.71
C GLU A 362 -14.78 0.56 -8.24
N PHE A 363 -13.55 0.35 -7.77
CA PHE A 363 -12.38 1.12 -8.15
C PHE A 363 -12.10 1.04 -9.66
N PHE A 364 -11.91 -0.15 -10.21
CA PHE A 364 -11.55 -0.32 -11.61
C PHE A 364 -12.67 0.10 -12.56
N THR A 365 -13.93 -0.06 -12.17
CA THR A 365 -15.07 0.48 -12.94
C THR A 365 -14.95 2.00 -13.05
N ALA A 366 -14.71 2.71 -11.93
CA ALA A 366 -14.62 4.16 -11.92
C ALA A 366 -13.43 4.68 -12.76
N ILE A 367 -12.25 4.07 -12.62
CA ILE A 367 -11.06 4.45 -13.41
C ILE A 367 -11.29 4.18 -14.90
N ALA A 368 -11.76 2.98 -15.26
CA ALA A 368 -11.96 2.61 -16.66
C ALA A 368 -13.08 3.43 -17.33
N GLN A 369 -14.11 3.84 -16.58
CA GLN A 369 -15.13 4.78 -17.06
C GLN A 369 -14.55 6.16 -17.33
N LYS A 370 -13.78 6.72 -16.37
CA LYS A 370 -13.20 8.06 -16.48
C LYS A 370 -12.25 8.19 -17.67
N TYR A 371 -11.36 7.21 -17.85
CA TYR A 371 -10.32 7.24 -18.89
C TYR A 371 -10.69 6.37 -20.10
N ARG A 372 -11.99 6.20 -20.37
CA ARG A 372 -12.47 5.46 -21.54
C ARG A 372 -11.86 6.05 -22.83
N GLY A 373 -11.30 5.17 -23.66
CA GLY A 373 -10.68 5.56 -24.93
C GLY A 373 -9.23 6.04 -24.83
N VAL A 374 -8.70 6.24 -23.62
CA VAL A 374 -7.31 6.67 -23.40
C VAL A 374 -6.34 5.47 -23.51
N PRO A 375 -5.38 5.49 -24.45
CA PRO A 375 -4.50 4.35 -24.70
C PRO A 375 -3.37 4.20 -23.67
N ASN A 376 -3.10 5.21 -22.84
CA ASN A 376 -1.99 5.23 -21.88
C ASN A 376 -2.15 4.23 -20.73
N LEU A 377 -3.38 3.88 -20.33
CA LEU A 377 -3.61 3.10 -19.12
C LEU A 377 -3.42 1.59 -19.35
N ILE A 378 -2.71 0.96 -18.43
CA ILE A 378 -2.59 -0.49 -18.22
C ILE A 378 -3.10 -0.76 -16.80
N TYR A 379 -3.80 -1.86 -16.57
CA TYR A 379 -4.42 -2.15 -15.27
C TYR A 379 -3.78 -3.37 -14.61
N GLU A 380 -3.35 -3.26 -13.36
CA GLU A 380 -2.81 -4.37 -12.56
C GLU A 380 -3.78 -4.66 -11.39
N GLY A 381 -4.50 -5.77 -11.48
CA GLY A 381 -5.68 -6.03 -10.64
C GLY A 381 -5.40 -6.46 -9.21
N TRP A 382 -4.18 -6.93 -8.95
CA TRP A 382 -3.70 -7.42 -7.65
C TRP A 382 -2.17 -7.42 -7.75
N ASN A 383 -1.50 -6.72 -6.85
CA ASN A 383 -0.04 -6.79 -6.68
C ASN A 383 0.36 -8.21 -6.25
N GLU A 384 0.48 -8.51 -4.95
CA GLU A 384 1.11 -9.76 -4.51
C GLU A 384 0.19 -10.63 -3.65
N ALA A 385 -0.36 -11.70 -4.24
CA ALA A 385 -1.01 -12.75 -3.45
C ALA A 385 0.04 -13.66 -2.79
N VAL A 386 -0.23 -14.15 -1.58
CA VAL A 386 0.77 -14.84 -0.75
C VAL A 386 0.65 -16.35 -0.88
N SER A 387 -0.49 -16.91 -0.48
CA SER A 387 -0.71 -18.36 -0.34
C SER A 387 -1.82 -18.89 -1.22
N LEU A 388 -2.61 -18.03 -1.87
CA LEU A 388 -3.67 -18.46 -2.79
C LEU A 388 -3.07 -19.19 -4.01
N SER A 389 -3.65 -20.32 -4.39
CA SER A 389 -3.33 -20.94 -5.68
C SER A 389 -3.93 -20.16 -6.85
N TRP A 390 -3.38 -20.38 -8.05
CA TRP A 390 -3.87 -19.70 -9.27
C TRP A 390 -5.38 -19.92 -9.50
N SER A 391 -5.88 -21.14 -9.31
CA SER A 391 -7.30 -21.45 -9.49
C SER A 391 -8.20 -20.72 -8.49
N GLN A 392 -7.69 -20.37 -7.30
CA GLN A 392 -8.41 -19.54 -6.32
C GLN A 392 -8.40 -18.06 -6.72
N MET A 393 -7.36 -17.56 -7.40
CA MET A 393 -7.28 -16.18 -7.87
C MET A 393 -8.08 -15.92 -9.16
N VAL A 394 -8.26 -16.92 -10.03
CA VAL A 394 -8.98 -16.76 -11.31
C VAL A 394 -10.38 -16.13 -11.17
N PRO A 395 -11.25 -16.56 -10.23
CA PRO A 395 -12.57 -15.91 -10.04
C PRO A 395 -12.49 -14.42 -9.68
N TYR A 396 -11.47 -14.00 -8.94
CA TYR A 396 -11.22 -12.58 -8.65
C TYR A 396 -10.83 -11.86 -9.94
N HIS A 397 -9.83 -12.35 -10.66
CA HIS A 397 -9.35 -11.71 -11.90
C HIS A 397 -10.46 -11.56 -12.94
N LEU A 398 -11.31 -12.57 -13.14
CA LEU A 398 -12.42 -12.49 -14.09
C LEU A 398 -13.41 -11.37 -13.74
N LYS A 399 -13.67 -11.11 -12.46
CA LYS A 399 -14.55 -10.01 -12.03
C LYS A 399 -13.91 -8.64 -12.29
N ILE A 400 -12.61 -8.51 -12.04
CA ILE A 400 -11.87 -7.26 -12.32
C ILE A 400 -11.78 -7.01 -13.82
N ILE A 401 -11.46 -8.05 -14.60
CA ILE A 401 -11.41 -7.98 -16.06
C ILE A 401 -12.77 -7.55 -16.60
N LYS A 402 -13.87 -8.15 -16.13
CA LYS A 402 -15.21 -7.72 -16.53
C LYS A 402 -15.46 -6.23 -16.25
N ALA A 403 -15.14 -5.76 -15.04
CA ALA A 403 -15.34 -4.36 -14.65
C ALA A 403 -14.58 -3.37 -15.58
N ILE A 404 -13.36 -3.73 -15.98
CA ILE A 404 -12.54 -2.94 -16.91
C ILE A 404 -13.08 -3.05 -18.35
N ARG A 405 -13.40 -4.26 -18.81
CA ARG A 405 -13.84 -4.57 -20.19
C ARG A 405 -15.20 -3.98 -20.53
N ASP A 406 -16.07 -3.74 -19.55
CA ASP A 406 -17.30 -2.98 -19.73
C ASP A 406 -17.03 -1.52 -20.19
N ASN A 407 -15.77 -1.07 -20.18
CA ASN A 407 -15.37 0.29 -20.51
C ASN A 407 -14.20 0.41 -21.50
N THR A 408 -13.25 -0.53 -21.51
CA THR A 408 -12.04 -0.43 -22.34
C THR A 408 -11.39 -1.79 -22.67
N ASP A 409 -10.68 -1.81 -23.79
CA ASP A 409 -9.91 -2.95 -24.28
C ASP A 409 -8.41 -2.89 -23.92
N ASN A 410 -7.99 -1.92 -23.11
CA ASN A 410 -6.59 -1.77 -22.69
C ASN A 410 -6.05 -3.04 -22.00
N VAL A 411 -4.72 -3.17 -21.98
CA VAL A 411 -4.03 -4.31 -21.38
C VAL A 411 -4.35 -4.41 -19.89
N ILE A 412 -4.60 -5.64 -19.43
CA ILE A 412 -4.78 -5.98 -18.02
C ILE A 412 -3.71 -6.99 -17.64
N ILE A 413 -2.98 -6.71 -16.56
CA ILE A 413 -1.97 -7.56 -15.97
C ILE A 413 -2.57 -8.22 -14.73
N CYS A 414 -2.52 -9.55 -14.68
CA CYS A 414 -2.99 -10.33 -13.55
C CYS A 414 -1.81 -10.76 -12.69
N GLY A 415 -1.82 -10.34 -11.42
CA GLY A 415 -0.94 -10.88 -10.38
C GLY A 415 -0.97 -12.41 -10.36
N THR A 416 0.14 -13.02 -10.01
CA THR A 416 0.32 -14.46 -9.89
C THR A 416 0.62 -14.85 -8.43
N PRO A 417 0.40 -16.12 -8.04
CA PRO A 417 0.61 -16.54 -6.66
C PRO A 417 2.05 -16.37 -6.15
N SER A 418 2.19 -16.37 -4.83
CA SER A 418 3.46 -16.39 -4.11
C SER A 418 4.34 -15.19 -4.43
N TYR A 419 3.81 -13.98 -4.18
CA TYR A 419 4.49 -12.72 -4.46
C TYR A 419 4.89 -12.62 -5.95
N ASP A 420 3.97 -13.00 -6.83
CA ASP A 420 4.16 -13.04 -8.28
C ASP A 420 5.27 -13.98 -8.79
N MET A 421 5.61 -15.03 -8.04
CA MET A 421 6.66 -15.96 -8.45
C MET A 421 6.14 -17.28 -9.06
N SER A 422 4.84 -17.54 -9.02
CA SER A 422 4.25 -18.83 -9.40
C SER A 422 3.59 -18.79 -10.77
N LEU A 423 4.36 -19.10 -11.81
CA LEU A 423 3.94 -18.99 -13.21
C LEU A 423 3.33 -20.28 -13.79
N GLY A 424 3.52 -21.43 -13.14
CA GLY A 424 3.05 -22.72 -13.65
C GLY A 424 1.53 -22.84 -13.72
N GLY A 425 0.82 -22.30 -12.72
CA GLY A 425 -0.65 -22.26 -12.71
C GLY A 425 -1.22 -21.40 -13.86
N PRO A 426 -0.80 -20.13 -13.99
CA PRO A 426 -1.17 -19.27 -15.11
C PRO A 426 -0.85 -19.88 -16.49
N LEU A 427 0.29 -20.55 -16.64
CA LEU A 427 0.65 -21.23 -17.89
C LEU A 427 -0.27 -22.41 -18.21
N ALA A 428 -0.59 -23.24 -17.21
CA ALA A 428 -1.42 -24.43 -17.41
C ALA A 428 -2.91 -24.09 -17.63
N ASN A 429 -3.40 -23.00 -17.03
CA ASN A 429 -4.79 -22.56 -17.15
C ASN A 429 -4.86 -21.03 -17.28
N PRO A 430 -4.45 -20.46 -18.42
CA PRO A 430 -4.50 -19.02 -18.62
C PRO A 430 -5.94 -18.51 -18.65
N ILE A 431 -6.10 -17.23 -18.36
CA ILE A 431 -7.38 -16.52 -18.47
C ILE A 431 -7.72 -16.38 -19.96
N GLY A 432 -8.85 -16.92 -20.37
CA GLY A 432 -9.33 -16.92 -21.77
C GLY A 432 -9.89 -15.58 -22.27
N GLU A 433 -9.31 -14.46 -21.83
CA GLU A 433 -9.71 -13.10 -22.23
C GLU A 433 -8.61 -12.44 -23.09
N LYS A 434 -8.99 -11.48 -23.93
CA LYS A 434 -8.01 -10.75 -24.76
C LYS A 434 -7.21 -9.72 -23.96
N ASN A 435 -6.02 -9.39 -24.45
CA ASN A 435 -5.14 -8.36 -23.89
C ASN A 435 -4.80 -8.60 -22.41
N ILE A 436 -4.57 -9.87 -22.04
CA ILE A 436 -4.15 -10.27 -20.70
C ILE A 436 -2.65 -10.56 -20.68
N MET A 437 -1.97 -10.06 -19.65
CA MET A 437 -0.60 -10.42 -19.30
C MET A 437 -0.54 -10.89 -17.84
N TYR A 438 0.59 -11.45 -17.44
CA TYR A 438 0.81 -12.01 -16.10
C TYR A 438 2.01 -11.37 -15.43
N THR A 439 1.83 -10.99 -14.17
CA THR A 439 2.89 -10.39 -13.37
C THR A 439 3.93 -11.42 -12.99
N PHE A 440 5.20 -11.00 -13.01
CA PHE A 440 6.24 -11.63 -12.20
C PHE A 440 7.15 -10.58 -11.56
N HIS A 441 7.48 -10.75 -10.28
CA HIS A 441 8.36 -9.85 -9.54
C HIS A 441 9.68 -10.51 -9.20
N TRP A 442 10.77 -9.77 -9.34
CA TRP A 442 12.08 -10.27 -8.93
C TRP A 442 12.96 -9.23 -8.24
N TYR A 443 13.77 -9.69 -7.29
CA TYR A 443 14.72 -8.88 -6.55
C TYR A 443 16.08 -9.55 -6.56
N ALA A 444 17.05 -8.97 -7.28
CA ALA A 444 18.30 -9.65 -7.63
C ALA A 444 19.13 -10.12 -6.43
N ALA A 445 19.01 -9.46 -5.28
CA ALA A 445 19.73 -9.84 -4.05
C ALA A 445 19.02 -10.93 -3.23
N ASP A 446 17.83 -11.36 -3.64
CA ASP A 446 17.08 -12.41 -2.98
C ASP A 446 17.17 -13.75 -3.71
N GLY A 447 17.10 -14.83 -2.93
CA GLY A 447 17.15 -16.20 -3.42
C GLY A 447 16.07 -17.06 -2.77
N GLY A 448 15.91 -18.30 -3.24
CA GLY A 448 15.02 -19.28 -2.60
C GLY A 448 13.60 -19.30 -3.16
N GLY A 449 13.45 -19.17 -4.47
CA GLY A 449 12.17 -19.14 -5.20
C GLY A 449 11.38 -20.46 -5.16
N ASN A 450 11.00 -20.95 -3.98
CA ASN A 450 10.07 -22.06 -3.76
C ASN A 450 8.78 -21.62 -3.01
N GLY A 451 8.51 -20.31 -2.90
CA GLY A 451 7.23 -19.80 -2.37
C GLY A 451 7.10 -19.72 -0.85
N ASN A 452 8.19 -19.81 -0.08
CA ASN A 452 8.17 -19.69 1.39
C ASN A 452 8.69 -18.33 1.90
N GLY A 453 8.13 -17.23 1.37
CA GLY A 453 8.16 -15.93 2.06
C GLY A 453 9.34 -14.99 1.79
N GLY A 454 9.85 -14.92 0.56
CA GLY A 454 10.76 -13.86 0.14
C GLY A 454 10.64 -13.58 -1.36
N ASN A 455 11.08 -12.40 -1.80
CA ASN A 455 11.11 -12.06 -3.22
C ASN A 455 12.15 -12.93 -3.92
N GLY A 456 11.90 -13.42 -5.14
CA GLY A 456 12.85 -14.29 -5.85
C GLY A 456 13.77 -13.47 -6.76
N GLY A 457 15.02 -13.87 -6.97
CA GLY A 457 15.86 -13.22 -7.98
C GLY A 457 17.01 -14.05 -8.52
N ASP A 458 17.15 -15.27 -8.05
CA ASP A 458 18.22 -16.19 -8.42
C ASP A 458 18.04 -16.80 -9.84
N ASP A 459 19.05 -17.57 -10.26
CA ASP A 459 19.05 -18.24 -11.56
C ASP A 459 17.94 -19.31 -11.68
N GLN A 460 17.47 -19.86 -10.56
CA GLN A 460 16.39 -20.83 -10.56
C GLN A 460 15.08 -20.15 -10.95
N PHE A 461 14.77 -19.00 -10.36
CA PHE A 461 13.57 -18.26 -10.73
C PHE A 461 13.65 -17.68 -12.14
N LEU A 462 14.81 -17.15 -12.56
CA LEU A 462 15.04 -16.72 -13.94
C LEU A 462 14.79 -17.85 -14.95
N SER A 463 15.21 -19.08 -14.62
CA SER A 463 14.98 -20.25 -15.49
C SER A 463 13.49 -20.62 -15.58
N ARG A 464 12.75 -20.53 -14.47
CA ARG A 464 11.28 -20.77 -14.47
C ARG A 464 10.54 -19.71 -15.28
N ALA A 465 10.92 -18.43 -15.17
CA ALA A 465 10.34 -17.34 -15.95
C ALA A 465 10.63 -17.51 -17.45
N LYS A 466 11.87 -17.87 -17.82
CA LYS A 466 12.25 -18.21 -19.19
C LYS A 466 11.42 -19.35 -19.78
N ALA A 467 11.21 -20.41 -19.00
CA ALA A 467 10.41 -21.56 -19.43
C ALA A 467 8.95 -21.14 -19.68
N ALA A 468 8.30 -20.51 -18.68
CA ALA A 468 6.91 -20.06 -18.82
C ALA A 468 6.70 -19.10 -20.00
N TYR A 469 7.66 -18.19 -20.21
CA TYR A 469 7.65 -17.29 -21.37
C TYR A 469 7.77 -18.04 -22.70
N SER A 470 8.70 -18.99 -22.80
CA SER A 470 8.93 -19.79 -24.01
C SER A 470 7.75 -20.69 -24.35
N ASP A 471 7.01 -21.15 -23.33
CA ASP A 471 5.80 -21.94 -23.45
C ASP A 471 4.55 -21.08 -23.76
N GLY A 472 4.71 -19.77 -23.92
CA GLY A 472 3.69 -18.88 -24.49
C GLY A 472 2.97 -17.96 -23.50
N LEU A 473 3.35 -17.93 -22.21
CA LEU A 473 2.72 -17.05 -21.23
C LEU A 473 3.16 -15.57 -21.47
N PRO A 474 2.24 -14.62 -21.71
CA PRO A 474 2.58 -13.21 -21.86
C PRO A 474 2.95 -12.58 -20.52
N LEU A 475 4.26 -12.45 -20.27
CA LEU A 475 4.79 -11.91 -19.01
C LEU A 475 5.02 -10.40 -19.03
N PHE A 476 4.76 -9.74 -17.91
CA PHE A 476 5.12 -8.35 -17.64
C PHE A 476 5.75 -8.26 -16.24
N CYS A 477 6.91 -7.63 -16.11
CA CYS A 477 7.56 -7.40 -14.82
C CYS A 477 7.14 -6.03 -14.27
N THR A 478 6.04 -5.96 -13.52
CA THR A 478 5.53 -4.69 -12.98
C THR A 478 6.36 -4.18 -11.79
N GLU A 479 7.19 -5.04 -11.20
CA GLU A 479 8.10 -4.67 -10.11
C GLU A 479 9.41 -5.48 -10.15
N TYR A 480 10.55 -4.80 -10.02
CA TYR A 480 11.82 -5.43 -9.70
C TYR A 480 12.79 -4.53 -8.92
N GLY A 481 13.73 -5.14 -8.20
CA GLY A 481 14.82 -4.44 -7.50
C GLY A 481 16.19 -5.08 -7.69
N LEU A 482 17.26 -4.29 -7.54
CA LEU A 482 18.64 -4.81 -7.53
C LEU A 482 19.08 -5.26 -6.13
N ALA A 483 18.52 -4.62 -5.10
CA ALA A 483 18.61 -5.04 -3.71
C ALA A 483 17.57 -6.12 -3.38
N SER A 484 17.41 -6.42 -2.09
CA SER A 484 16.31 -7.24 -1.59
C SER A 484 15.05 -6.41 -1.45
N GLY A 485 13.88 -7.03 -1.64
CA GLY A 485 12.61 -6.32 -1.45
C GLY A 485 12.08 -6.35 -0.01
N GLY A 486 12.64 -7.20 0.85
CA GLY A 486 12.25 -7.29 2.27
C GLY A 486 13.33 -6.82 3.25
N GLU A 487 14.60 -6.80 2.82
CA GLU A 487 15.75 -6.49 3.66
C GLU A 487 16.63 -5.42 3.01
N ASN A 488 17.44 -4.71 3.81
CA ASN A 488 18.40 -3.76 3.27
C ASN A 488 19.70 -4.47 2.81
N LYS A 489 19.60 -5.38 1.84
CA LYS A 489 20.76 -6.11 1.26
C LYS A 489 21.55 -5.23 0.28
N ALA A 490 22.81 -5.59 0.04
CA ALA A 490 23.61 -4.96 -1.00
C ALA A 490 23.07 -5.28 -2.41
N LEU A 491 23.38 -4.41 -3.37
CA LEU A 491 22.96 -4.58 -4.77
C LEU A 491 23.60 -5.81 -5.42
N ASN A 492 22.80 -6.66 -6.07
CA ASN A 492 23.29 -7.78 -6.86
C ASN A 492 23.28 -7.45 -8.36
N LYS A 493 24.25 -6.63 -8.78
CA LYS A 493 24.35 -6.10 -10.15
C LYS A 493 24.53 -7.19 -11.21
N LYS A 494 25.31 -8.23 -10.91
CA LYS A 494 25.55 -9.36 -11.84
C LYS A 494 24.26 -10.10 -12.14
N GLN A 495 23.43 -10.33 -11.11
CA GLN A 495 22.16 -11.01 -11.30
C GLN A 495 21.15 -10.12 -12.02
N ALA A 496 21.07 -8.83 -11.67
CA ALA A 496 20.23 -7.87 -12.39
C ALA A 496 20.57 -7.80 -13.90
N GLN A 497 21.86 -7.82 -14.25
CA GLN A 497 22.29 -7.87 -15.65
C GLN A 497 21.78 -9.11 -16.40
N LYS A 498 21.74 -10.29 -15.77
CA LYS A 498 21.17 -11.50 -16.40
C LYS A 498 19.67 -11.37 -16.64
N TRP A 499 18.93 -10.83 -15.67
CA TRP A 499 17.49 -10.57 -15.81
C TRP A 499 17.22 -9.57 -16.92
N TRP A 500 17.91 -8.41 -16.91
CA TRP A 500 17.77 -7.42 -17.97
C TRP A 500 18.13 -7.98 -19.33
N GLN A 501 19.26 -8.67 -19.50
CA GLN A 501 19.63 -9.26 -20.79
C GLN A 501 18.52 -10.17 -21.33
N TRP A 502 17.97 -11.06 -20.50
CA TRP A 502 16.89 -11.92 -20.94
C TRP A 502 15.60 -11.14 -21.26
N MET A 503 15.15 -10.24 -20.39
CA MET A 503 13.94 -9.46 -20.63
C MET A 503 14.07 -8.59 -21.88
N ASN A 504 15.26 -8.09 -22.14
CA ASN A 504 15.64 -7.33 -23.31
C ASN A 504 15.54 -8.14 -24.61
N ASP A 505 16.11 -9.34 -24.63
CA ASP A 505 16.05 -10.26 -25.77
C ASP A 505 14.60 -10.72 -26.02
N ALA A 506 13.86 -10.96 -24.93
CA ALA A 506 12.47 -11.38 -24.96
C ALA A 506 11.47 -10.25 -25.24
N LYS A 507 11.89 -8.98 -25.18
CA LYS A 507 11.00 -7.79 -25.20
C LYS A 507 9.94 -7.81 -24.08
N ILE A 508 10.35 -8.22 -22.89
CA ILE A 508 9.53 -8.19 -21.67
C ILE A 508 9.64 -6.80 -21.05
N SER A 509 8.49 -6.17 -20.82
CA SER A 509 8.41 -4.89 -20.14
C SER A 509 8.78 -5.04 -18.66
N HIS A 510 9.52 -4.08 -18.12
CA HIS A 510 9.97 -4.12 -16.72
C HIS A 510 10.05 -2.76 -16.04
N ILE A 511 9.60 -2.69 -14.78
CA ILE A 511 9.49 -1.44 -14.02
C ILE A 511 10.24 -1.56 -12.69
N ASN A 512 11.20 -0.67 -12.45
CA ASN A 512 12.02 -0.69 -11.24
C ASN A 512 11.27 -0.14 -10.02
N TRP A 513 11.42 -0.81 -8.89
CA TRP A 513 11.01 -0.35 -7.57
C TRP A 513 12.17 0.38 -6.89
N CYS A 514 12.05 1.64 -6.45
CA CYS A 514 10.93 2.58 -6.64
C CYS A 514 11.35 4.03 -6.36
N ILE A 515 10.60 5.03 -6.81
CA ILE A 515 10.81 6.42 -6.39
C ILE A 515 10.39 6.60 -4.93
N TRP A 516 11.37 6.53 -4.04
CA TRP A 516 11.25 6.73 -2.59
C TRP A 516 12.55 7.30 -2.01
N ASP A 517 12.45 8.32 -1.16
CA ASP A 517 13.60 9.00 -0.57
C ASP A 517 13.99 8.47 0.81
N GLU A 518 13.45 7.34 1.28
CA GLU A 518 14.02 6.76 2.51
C GLU A 518 15.37 6.08 2.24
N GLN A 519 16.19 5.99 3.29
CA GLN A 519 17.51 5.39 3.16
C GLN A 519 17.40 3.85 3.07
N ASN A 520 17.54 3.32 1.86
CA ASN A 520 17.62 1.88 1.58
C ASN A 520 18.54 1.66 0.37
N ASN A 521 19.31 0.58 0.35
CA ASN A 521 20.20 0.25 -0.76
C ASN A 521 19.44 0.10 -2.09
N GLY A 522 18.20 -0.38 -2.06
CA GLY A 522 17.33 -0.54 -3.24
C GLY A 522 16.53 0.70 -3.62
N ASN A 523 16.69 1.83 -2.94
CA ASN A 523 16.03 3.07 -3.32
C ASN A 523 16.91 3.86 -4.30
N PRO A 524 16.41 4.31 -5.46
CA PRO A 524 17.15 5.04 -6.48
C PRO A 524 17.59 6.46 -6.06
N ILE A 525 16.94 7.06 -5.07
CA ILE A 525 17.16 8.47 -4.68
C ILE A 525 17.50 8.61 -3.20
N ILE A 526 18.25 9.66 -2.85
CA ILE A 526 18.69 9.94 -1.48
C ILE A 526 17.59 10.64 -0.67
N LYS A 527 17.73 10.60 0.66
CA LYS A 527 16.81 11.26 1.59
C LYS A 527 16.76 12.76 1.44
N GLY A 528 15.53 13.28 1.43
CA GLY A 528 15.25 14.70 1.28
C GLY A 528 15.09 15.16 -0.17
N THR A 529 15.26 14.28 -1.15
CA THR A 529 15.03 14.58 -2.56
C THR A 529 13.61 15.13 -2.78
N THR A 530 13.51 16.21 -3.54
CA THR A 530 12.26 16.80 -3.99
C THR A 530 11.92 16.35 -5.42
N PRO A 531 10.63 16.41 -5.85
CA PRO A 531 10.24 16.09 -7.22
C PRO A 531 11.02 16.86 -8.28
N GLU A 532 11.31 18.13 -8.05
CA GLU A 532 12.05 19.01 -8.96
C GLU A 532 13.49 18.55 -9.17
N GLU A 533 14.10 17.96 -8.15
CA GLU A 533 15.49 17.53 -8.17
C GLU A 533 15.73 16.19 -8.86
N LEU A 534 14.67 15.43 -9.17
CA LEU A 534 14.78 14.10 -9.77
C LEU A 534 15.57 14.09 -11.11
N GLY A 535 15.69 15.23 -11.78
CA GLY A 535 16.50 15.34 -12.99
C GLY A 535 18.01 15.30 -12.75
N PHE A 536 18.48 15.58 -11.53
CA PHE A 536 19.90 15.76 -11.24
C PHE A 536 20.58 14.49 -10.69
N ASP A 537 21.80 14.23 -11.14
CA ASP A 537 22.52 13.02 -10.74
C ASP A 537 23.03 13.04 -9.29
N TYR A 538 23.06 14.21 -8.64
CA TYR A 538 23.50 14.33 -7.24
C TYR A 538 22.49 13.71 -6.26
N VAL A 539 21.22 13.57 -6.64
CA VAL A 539 20.21 12.93 -5.79
C VAL A 539 20.19 11.41 -5.92
N LEU A 540 20.96 10.84 -6.85
CA LEU A 540 20.93 9.40 -7.11
C LEU A 540 21.79 8.61 -6.13
N THR A 541 21.23 7.50 -5.65
CA THR A 541 22.00 6.44 -4.99
C THR A 541 22.81 5.64 -6.02
N GLU A 542 23.56 4.64 -5.57
CA GLU A 542 24.19 3.70 -6.49
C GLU A 542 23.16 2.95 -7.34
N ASP A 543 22.04 2.53 -6.76
CA ASP A 543 20.94 1.87 -7.47
C ASP A 543 20.38 2.79 -8.56
N GLY A 544 20.07 4.04 -8.21
CA GLY A 544 19.48 4.99 -9.14
C GLY A 544 20.38 5.35 -10.32
N ARG A 545 21.70 5.43 -10.11
CA ARG A 545 22.64 5.63 -11.22
C ARG A 545 22.62 4.45 -12.21
N ILE A 546 22.55 3.22 -11.69
CA ILE A 546 22.53 2.03 -12.54
C ILE A 546 21.20 1.94 -13.30
N VAL A 547 20.08 2.13 -12.61
CA VAL A 547 18.73 2.07 -13.20
C VAL A 547 18.53 3.19 -14.21
N LYS A 548 18.86 4.45 -13.88
CA LYS A 548 18.77 5.58 -14.81
C LYS A 548 19.64 5.33 -16.04
N GLY A 549 20.88 4.87 -15.86
CA GLY A 549 21.77 4.52 -16.99
C GLY A 549 21.16 3.49 -17.94
N MET A 550 20.56 2.42 -17.39
CA MET A 550 19.85 1.41 -18.18
C MET A 550 18.66 2.01 -18.93
N LEU A 551 17.84 2.85 -18.29
CA LEU A 551 16.68 3.48 -18.92
C LEU A 551 17.07 4.42 -20.06
N LEU A 552 18.10 5.24 -19.88
CA LEU A 552 18.63 6.13 -20.91
C LEU A 552 19.12 5.36 -22.13
N GLU A 553 19.83 4.24 -21.94
CA GLU A 553 20.27 3.36 -23.02
C GLU A 553 19.08 2.71 -23.75
N ARG A 554 18.02 2.38 -23.01
CA ARG A 554 16.85 1.69 -23.59
C ARG A 554 15.91 2.59 -24.36
N ASN A 555 15.74 3.82 -23.91
CA ASN A 555 14.73 4.73 -24.43
C ASN A 555 15.37 6.04 -24.91
N PRO A 556 16.34 6.02 -25.84
CA PRO A 556 17.00 7.25 -26.30
C PRO A 556 16.00 8.26 -26.90
N GLU A 557 14.90 7.76 -27.46
CA GLU A 557 13.83 8.57 -28.08
C GLU A 557 12.78 9.09 -27.08
N SER A 558 12.82 8.69 -25.81
CA SER A 558 11.83 9.11 -24.80
C SER A 558 12.18 10.45 -24.16
N THR A 559 12.58 11.42 -24.98
CA THR A 559 12.90 12.78 -24.54
C THR A 559 11.65 13.67 -24.53
N CYS A 560 11.72 14.79 -23.82
CA CYS A 560 10.71 15.83 -23.91
C CYS A 560 11.06 16.80 -25.05
N PRO A 561 10.06 17.39 -25.73
CA PRO A 561 10.30 18.48 -26.67
C PRO A 561 11.08 19.61 -25.96
N LEU A 562 12.12 20.11 -26.63
CA LEU A 562 12.93 21.24 -26.15
C LEU A 562 12.13 22.55 -26.09
#